data_AF-C7QZ59-F1
#
_entry.id   AF-C7QZ59-F1
#
_cell.length_a   1.000
_cell.length_b   1.000
_cell.length_c   1.000
_cell.angle_alpha   90.00
_cell.angle_beta   90.00
_cell.angle_gamma   90.00
#
_symmetry.space_group_name_H-M   'P 1'
#
loop_
_entity.id
_entity.type
_entity.pdbx_description
1 polymer ?
#
loop_
_entity_poly.entity_id
_entity_poly.type
_entity_poly.pdbx_seq_one_letter_code
_entity_poly.pdbx_strand_id
1 'polypeptide(L)'
;MSRDDSHATGVCHKRILINPPNKKVTHLKRVSALIVASSLLFLGACSSDEKPAEDTATTPSASADPDVFTYNFTSGETTEVNRLEPLPEDVAADIQSRFDATLFEPDAKAYTEAVEAGTVSADVDNYAAFKGLSATVGGETGKYIGGVIKVVTDCDGEPTVTWAFAAQSTSAPEPAACDSADALAEAQQIADDYVANAMGGADAWFVTEQNAQ
;
A
#
# COMPACT_ATOMS: atom_id res chain seq x y z
N MET A 1 73.98 -21.40 12.19
CA MET A 1 74.08 -20.51 11.02
C MET A 1 72.84 -19.63 11.06
N SER A 2 72.95 -18.45 11.67
CA SER A 2 73.03 -17.14 10.98
C SER A 2 71.77 -16.86 10.16
N ARG A 3 70.82 -16.07 10.68
CA ARG A 3 70.70 -14.58 10.68
C ARG A 3 69.83 -14.14 9.51
N ASP A 4 68.63 -13.64 9.81
CA ASP A 4 68.19 -12.21 9.74
C ASP A 4 67.40 -12.02 8.42
N ASP A 5 66.26 -11.33 8.29
CA ASP A 5 65.83 -10.02 8.80
C ASP A 5 64.28 -9.96 8.84
N SER A 6 63.65 -9.43 9.90
CA SER A 6 63.17 -8.03 10.06
C SER A 6 62.14 -7.61 8.98
N HIS A 7 60.89 -7.30 9.30
CA HIS A 7 60.51 -6.06 9.96
C HIS A 7 59.26 -6.18 10.84
N ALA A 8 59.40 -5.66 12.07
CA ALA A 8 58.32 -5.28 12.95
C ALA A 8 58.21 -3.75 13.01
N THR A 9 56.98 -3.26 13.06
CA THR A 9 56.54 -2.00 13.70
C THR A 9 55.11 -2.32 14.18
N GLY A 10 54.73 -2.43 15.46
CA GLY A 10 55.11 -1.65 16.64
C GLY A 10 54.58 -0.22 16.46
N VAL A 11 53.74 0.41 17.29
CA VAL A 11 53.25 0.28 18.68
C VAL A 11 52.04 1.27 18.71
N CYS A 12 50.93 1.13 19.44
CA CYS A 12 50.79 1.58 20.83
C CYS A 12 49.29 1.55 21.22
N HIS A 13 49.00 1.08 22.43
CA HIS A 13 47.68 1.11 23.04
C HIS A 13 47.21 2.53 23.34
N LYS A 14 45.91 2.79 23.16
CA LYS A 14 45.17 3.72 24.02
C LYS A 14 43.84 3.07 24.45
N ARG A 15 43.82 2.58 25.69
CA ARG A 15 42.59 2.26 26.43
C ARG A 15 41.83 3.56 26.63
N ILE A 16 40.58 3.63 26.19
CA ILE A 16 39.60 4.55 26.74
C ILE A 16 38.57 3.70 27.46
N LEU A 17 38.56 3.80 28.79
CA LEU A 17 37.44 3.38 29.63
C LEU A 17 36.27 4.35 29.40
N ILE A 18 35.10 3.82 29.10
CA ILE A 18 33.82 4.47 29.44
C ILE A 18 32.88 3.36 29.90
N ASN A 19 32.53 3.35 31.19
CA ASN A 19 31.40 2.58 31.73
C ASN A 19 30.12 3.47 31.70
N PRO A 20 28.91 2.87 31.74
CA PRO A 20 27.77 3.22 30.88
C PRO A 20 26.72 4.10 31.57
N PRO A 21 25.71 4.64 30.84
CA PRO A 21 24.40 4.84 31.40
C PRO A 21 23.51 3.63 31.07
N ASN A 22 23.00 3.04 32.15
CA ASN A 22 21.82 2.20 32.21
C ASN A 22 20.70 2.71 31.28
N LYS A 23 20.27 1.89 30.32
CA LYS A 23 18.88 1.83 29.85
C LYS A 23 18.68 0.49 29.16
N LYS A 24 17.81 -0.34 29.72
CA LYS A 24 17.32 -1.58 29.12
C LYS A 24 16.74 -1.25 27.74
N VAL A 25 17.42 -1.67 26.68
CA VAL A 25 16.81 -1.84 25.36
C VAL A 25 16.94 -3.32 25.07
N THR A 26 15.81 -4.02 25.14
CA THR A 26 15.71 -5.42 24.78
C THR A 26 15.95 -5.50 23.27
N HIS A 27 17.18 -5.80 22.88
CA HIS A 27 17.56 -6.05 21.50
C HIS A 27 16.82 -7.30 20.99
N LEU A 28 15.87 -7.13 20.07
CA LEU A 28 15.48 -8.18 19.14
C LEU A 28 16.10 -7.89 17.77
N LYS A 29 16.61 -8.98 17.19
CA LYS A 29 17.75 -9.04 16.29
C LYS A 29 17.43 -8.48 14.90
N ARG A 30 18.14 -7.41 14.50
CA ARG A 30 18.33 -7.06 13.09
C ARG A 30 19.21 -8.10 12.42
N VAL A 31 18.74 -8.74 11.36
CA VAL A 31 19.62 -9.33 10.35
C VAL A 31 19.62 -8.36 9.16
N SER A 32 20.72 -7.63 9.04
CA SER A 32 20.98 -6.74 7.91
C SER A 32 21.67 -7.51 6.79
N ALA A 33 21.25 -7.27 5.55
CA ALA A 33 22.13 -7.33 4.39
C ALA A 33 21.88 -6.08 3.54
N LEU A 34 22.96 -5.39 3.22
CA LEU A 34 23.03 -4.01 2.71
C LEU A 34 23.54 -4.02 1.25
N ILE A 35 22.80 -3.35 0.36
CA ILE A 35 23.16 -2.53 -0.83
C ILE A 35 24.11 -3.09 -1.91
N VAL A 36 23.67 -3.00 -3.18
CA VAL A 36 24.43 -2.32 -4.26
C VAL A 36 23.48 -1.50 -5.14
N ALA A 37 23.72 -0.20 -5.20
CA ALA A 37 23.10 0.76 -6.13
C ALA A 37 23.90 0.84 -7.44
N SER A 38 23.21 1.06 -8.56
CA SER A 38 23.78 1.55 -9.83
C SER A 38 22.77 2.42 -10.60
N SER A 39 22.83 3.72 -10.31
CA SER A 39 22.98 4.84 -11.25
C SER A 39 22.19 4.95 -12.58
N LEU A 40 21.39 6.02 -12.63
CA LEU A 40 21.36 7.14 -13.61
C LEU A 40 20.61 7.03 -14.96
N LEU A 41 19.55 7.86 -15.02
CA LEU A 41 19.18 8.89 -16.01
C LEU A 41 18.86 8.48 -17.47
N PHE A 42 17.64 8.84 -17.90
CA PHE A 42 17.46 9.84 -18.96
C PHE A 42 16.29 10.79 -18.62
N LEU A 43 16.59 12.09 -18.73
CA LEU A 43 15.65 13.21 -18.74
C LEU A 43 14.93 13.25 -20.10
N GLY A 44 13.61 13.44 -20.05
CA GLY A 44 12.79 13.87 -21.18
C GLY A 44 11.63 14.69 -20.64
N ALA A 45 11.87 15.99 -20.44
CA ALA A 45 10.81 16.94 -20.13
C ALA A 45 9.99 17.23 -21.40
N CYS A 46 8.67 17.16 -21.29
CA CYS A 46 7.79 18.01 -22.07
C CYS A 46 6.75 18.65 -21.14
N SER A 47 6.59 19.94 -21.36
CA SER A 47 5.97 20.98 -20.55
C SER A 47 4.47 20.81 -20.31
N SER A 48 4.06 21.41 -19.18
CA SER A 48 2.74 21.69 -18.63
C SER A 48 1.58 21.92 -19.59
N ASP A 49 0.41 21.40 -19.21
CA ASP A 49 -0.84 22.15 -19.21
C ASP A 49 -1.69 21.73 -18.00
N GLU A 50 -2.07 22.68 -17.16
CA GLU A 50 -3.00 22.51 -16.03
C GLU A 50 -4.43 22.81 -16.54
N LYS A 51 -5.34 21.85 -16.36
CA LYS A 51 -6.77 22.12 -16.14
C LYS A 51 -7.45 20.95 -15.40
N PRO A 52 -8.56 21.21 -14.69
CA PRO A 52 -9.00 20.40 -13.56
C PRO A 52 -9.46 19.02 -14.01
N ALA A 53 -9.30 18.05 -13.10
CA ALA A 53 -9.89 16.73 -13.18
C ALA A 53 -11.41 16.88 -13.40
N GLU A 54 -11.86 16.54 -14.60
CA GLU A 54 -13.26 16.32 -14.93
C GLU A 54 -13.44 14.80 -14.97
N ASP A 55 -14.35 14.29 -14.14
CA ASP A 55 -14.65 12.87 -13.99
C ASP A 55 -14.77 12.17 -15.35
N THR A 56 -13.81 11.29 -15.65
CA THR A 56 -13.87 10.39 -16.80
C THR A 56 -14.92 9.32 -16.56
N ALA A 57 -16.17 9.66 -16.83
CA ALA A 57 -17.26 8.70 -16.88
C ALA A 57 -17.00 7.68 -18.00
N THR A 58 -16.63 6.46 -17.62
CA THR A 58 -16.48 5.31 -18.52
C THR A 58 -17.75 4.47 -18.42
N THR A 59 -18.45 4.24 -19.54
CA THR A 59 -19.68 3.42 -19.53
C THR A 59 -19.39 2.05 -20.17
N PRO A 60 -19.57 0.95 -19.44
CA PRO A 60 -19.47 -0.39 -20.01
C PRO A 60 -20.62 -0.63 -21.01
N SER A 61 -20.33 -1.30 -22.13
CA SER A 61 -21.34 -1.76 -23.09
C SER A 61 -21.30 -3.29 -23.18
N ALA A 62 -22.47 -3.91 -23.40
CA ALA A 62 -22.59 -5.38 -23.42
C ALA A 62 -21.91 -5.98 -24.67
N SER A 63 -20.92 -6.85 -24.45
CA SER A 63 -20.30 -7.69 -25.49
C SER A 63 -21.19 -8.87 -25.87
N ALA A 64 -20.92 -9.50 -27.03
CA ALA A 64 -21.56 -10.73 -27.45
C ALA A 64 -21.05 -11.98 -26.71
N ASP A 65 -19.87 -11.90 -26.09
CA ASP A 65 -19.30 -12.92 -25.21
C ASP A 65 -19.53 -12.50 -23.75
N PRO A 66 -20.22 -13.33 -22.92
CA PRO A 66 -20.48 -13.00 -21.51
C PRO A 66 -19.22 -12.84 -20.67
N ASP A 67 -18.07 -13.33 -21.14
CA ASP A 67 -16.79 -13.25 -20.45
C ASP A 67 -15.91 -12.08 -20.96
N VAL A 68 -16.44 -11.20 -21.82
CA VAL A 68 -15.71 -10.02 -22.33
C VAL A 68 -16.48 -8.74 -22.02
N PHE A 69 -15.81 -7.76 -21.43
CA PHE A 69 -16.34 -6.41 -21.26
C PHE A 69 -15.68 -5.45 -22.25
N THR A 70 -16.51 -4.75 -23.03
CA THR A 70 -16.04 -3.71 -23.94
C THR A 70 -16.18 -2.33 -23.29
N TYR A 71 -15.05 -1.65 -23.13
CA TYR A 71 -14.95 -0.29 -22.63
C TYR A 71 -14.78 0.67 -23.79
N ASN A 72 -15.58 1.73 -23.80
CA ASN A 72 -15.48 2.82 -24.77
C ASN A 72 -14.83 4.02 -24.07
N PHE A 73 -13.70 4.47 -24.59
CA PHE A 73 -13.03 5.66 -24.11
C PHE A 73 -13.63 6.91 -24.76
N THR A 74 -13.49 8.04 -24.08
CA THR A 74 -13.87 9.37 -24.60
C THR A 74 -13.09 9.77 -25.85
N SER A 75 -11.94 9.14 -26.11
CA SER A 75 -11.20 9.25 -27.38
C SER A 75 -11.88 8.57 -28.57
N GLY A 76 -12.94 7.78 -28.34
CA GLY A 76 -13.60 6.94 -29.33
C GLY A 76 -12.91 5.59 -29.55
N GLU A 77 -11.81 5.31 -28.84
CA GLU A 77 -11.17 4.00 -28.82
C GLU A 77 -11.98 3.02 -27.96
N THR A 78 -11.94 1.74 -28.32
CA THR A 78 -12.57 0.68 -27.54
C THR A 78 -11.54 -0.35 -27.10
N THR A 79 -11.61 -0.81 -25.86
CA THR A 79 -10.81 -1.95 -25.40
C THR A 79 -11.69 -3.05 -24.86
N GLU A 80 -11.29 -4.29 -25.10
CA GLU A 80 -11.95 -5.48 -24.60
C GLU A 80 -11.14 -6.05 -23.44
N VAL A 81 -11.81 -6.30 -22.34
CA VAL A 81 -11.21 -6.88 -21.14
C VAL A 81 -11.93 -8.19 -20.86
N ASN A 82 -11.18 -9.29 -20.86
CA ASN A 82 -11.71 -10.58 -20.46
C ASN A 82 -11.93 -10.61 -18.95
N ARG A 83 -13.03 -11.24 -18.55
CA ARG A 83 -13.31 -11.61 -17.16
C ARG A 83 -12.20 -12.53 -16.66
N LEU A 84 -11.72 -12.28 -15.45
CA LEU A 84 -10.72 -13.14 -14.83
C LEU A 84 -11.41 -14.23 -14.02
N GLU A 85 -10.95 -15.48 -14.14
CA GLU A 85 -11.44 -16.62 -13.37
C GLU A 85 -11.34 -16.39 -11.85
N PRO A 86 -12.36 -16.69 -11.04
CA PRO A 86 -12.30 -16.52 -9.58
C PRO A 86 -11.06 -17.19 -8.97
N LEU A 87 -10.54 -16.59 -7.90
CA LEU A 87 -9.45 -17.22 -7.16
C LEU A 87 -9.95 -18.50 -6.46
N PRO A 88 -9.15 -19.58 -6.44
CA PRO A 88 -9.43 -20.74 -5.60
C PRO A 88 -9.59 -20.33 -4.12
N GLU A 89 -10.49 -21.00 -3.38
CA GLU A 89 -10.81 -20.65 -1.99
C GLU A 89 -9.59 -20.64 -1.06
N ASP A 90 -8.65 -21.57 -1.27
CA ASP A 90 -7.42 -21.66 -0.48
C ASP A 90 -6.48 -20.47 -0.74
N VAL A 91 -6.43 -19.99 -1.99
CA VAL A 91 -5.67 -18.79 -2.36
C VAL A 91 -6.33 -17.54 -1.79
N ALA A 92 -7.65 -17.43 -1.87
CA ALA A 92 -8.40 -16.33 -1.28
C ALA A 92 -8.19 -16.24 0.24
N ALA A 93 -8.24 -17.37 0.94
CA ALA A 93 -7.99 -17.45 2.38
C ALA A 93 -6.56 -17.07 2.76
N ASP A 94 -5.57 -17.50 1.97
CA ASP A 94 -4.16 -17.11 2.17
C ASP A 94 -3.97 -15.60 1.97
N ILE A 95 -4.55 -15.00 0.93
CA ILE A 95 -4.49 -13.55 0.71
C ILE A 95 -5.11 -12.79 1.87
N GLN A 96 -6.32 -13.18 2.31
CA GLN A 96 -6.99 -12.58 3.45
C GLN A 96 -6.10 -12.64 4.70
N SER A 97 -5.48 -13.79 4.99
CA SER A 97 -4.57 -13.94 6.12
C SER A 97 -3.32 -13.05 6.03
N ARG A 98 -2.76 -12.85 4.84
CA ARG A 98 -1.61 -11.95 4.64
C ARG A 98 -2.00 -10.49 4.84
N PHE A 99 -3.18 -10.13 4.36
CA PHE A 99 -3.74 -8.79 4.49
C PHE A 99 -3.99 -8.42 5.95
N ASP A 100 -4.66 -9.29 6.72
CA ASP A 100 -4.90 -9.07 8.15
C ASP A 100 -3.60 -8.97 8.97
N ALA A 101 -2.52 -9.62 8.54
CA ALA A 101 -1.23 -9.57 9.23
C ALA A 101 -0.35 -8.36 8.86
N THR A 102 -0.61 -7.73 7.70
CA THR A 102 0.19 -6.61 7.19
C THR A 102 -0.38 -5.26 7.57
N LEU A 103 -1.70 -5.18 7.77
CA LEU A 103 -2.36 -3.96 8.20
C LEU A 103 -2.30 -3.80 9.72
N PHE A 104 -2.30 -2.55 10.14
CA PHE A 104 -2.24 -2.17 11.55
C PHE A 104 -3.63 -1.70 12.02
N GLU A 105 -3.83 -1.63 13.33
CA GLU A 105 -4.98 -0.90 13.87
C GLU A 105 -4.65 0.59 13.84
N PRO A 106 -5.43 1.43 13.14
CA PRO A 106 -5.16 2.86 13.07
C PRO A 106 -5.32 3.53 14.44
N ASP A 107 -4.40 4.44 14.76
CA ASP A 107 -4.43 5.21 16.01
C ASP A 107 -4.40 6.71 15.67
N ALA A 108 -5.53 7.39 15.90
CA ALA A 108 -5.70 8.82 15.65
C ALA A 108 -4.71 9.69 16.43
N LYS A 109 -4.35 9.30 17.66
CA LYS A 109 -3.40 10.05 18.48
C LYS A 109 -1.98 9.88 17.95
N ALA A 110 -1.58 8.64 17.65
CA ALA A 110 -0.28 8.37 17.04
C ALA A 110 -0.16 9.07 15.67
N TYR A 111 -1.26 9.14 14.91
CA TYR A 111 -1.36 9.90 13.67
C TYR A 111 -1.10 11.39 13.89
N THR A 112 -1.78 12.05 14.84
CA THR A 112 -1.52 13.46 15.16
C THR A 112 -0.06 13.71 15.52
N GLU A 113 0.51 12.90 16.42
CA GLU A 113 1.90 13.02 16.84
C GLU A 113 2.89 12.83 15.67
N ALA A 114 2.60 11.87 14.78
CA ALA A 114 3.38 11.59 13.58
C ALA A 114 3.32 12.75 12.57
N VAL A 115 2.14 13.34 12.35
CA VAL A 115 1.96 14.51 11.48
C VAL A 115 2.69 15.73 12.03
N GLU A 116 2.56 16.03 13.33
CA GLU A 116 3.27 17.13 13.99
C GLU A 116 4.80 16.96 13.92
N ALA A 117 5.28 15.72 14.02
CA ALA A 117 6.69 15.38 13.87
C ALA A 117 7.18 15.37 12.41
N GLY A 118 6.27 15.44 11.42
CA GLY A 118 6.58 15.33 9.99
C GLY A 118 6.98 13.92 9.56
N THR A 119 6.58 12.89 10.31
CA THR A 119 7.00 11.50 10.13
C THR A 119 5.77 10.59 10.11
N VAL A 120 5.03 10.55 9.01
CA VAL A 120 3.93 9.58 8.87
C VAL A 120 4.53 8.19 8.64
N SER A 121 4.12 7.20 9.44
CA SER A 121 4.65 5.83 9.43
C SER A 121 3.63 4.84 8.88
N ALA A 122 4.05 3.63 8.47
CA ALA A 122 3.15 2.61 7.92
C ALA A 122 2.06 2.16 8.91
N ASP A 123 2.37 2.12 10.21
CA ASP A 123 1.42 1.81 11.29
C ASP A 123 0.31 2.87 11.44
N VAL A 124 0.55 4.05 10.85
CA VAL A 124 -0.33 5.22 10.83
C VAL A 124 -0.99 5.40 9.45
N ASP A 125 -0.48 4.71 8.42
CA ASP A 125 -0.86 4.83 7.01
C ASP A 125 -1.16 3.44 6.42
N ASN A 126 -2.28 2.87 6.86
CA ASN A 126 -2.81 1.62 6.33
C ASN A 126 -3.04 1.67 4.81
N TYR A 127 -3.18 2.85 4.21
CA TYR A 127 -3.31 2.99 2.76
C TYR A 127 -2.02 2.66 2.03
N ALA A 128 -0.89 3.21 2.47
CA ALA A 128 0.41 2.86 1.90
C ALA A 128 0.74 1.38 2.10
N ALA A 129 0.45 0.84 3.29
CA ALA A 129 0.62 -0.58 3.58
C ALA A 129 -0.24 -1.45 2.66
N PHE A 130 -1.52 -1.11 2.50
CA PHE A 130 -2.43 -1.80 1.59
C PHE A 130 -1.97 -1.71 0.14
N LYS A 131 -1.53 -0.54 -0.32
CA LYS A 131 -1.06 -0.35 -1.70
C LYS A 131 0.16 -1.23 -2.03
N GLY A 132 1.11 -1.33 -1.10
CA GLY A 132 2.27 -2.22 -1.27
C GLY A 132 1.88 -3.70 -1.33
N LEU A 133 0.98 -4.11 -0.44
CA LEU A 133 0.47 -5.49 -0.40
C LEU A 133 -0.33 -5.82 -1.67
N SER A 134 -1.31 -4.98 -2.03
CA SER A 134 -2.17 -5.15 -3.20
C SER A 134 -1.38 -5.14 -4.51
N ALA A 135 -0.30 -4.35 -4.61
CA ALA A 135 0.63 -4.42 -5.74
C ALA A 135 1.33 -5.78 -5.84
N THR A 136 1.77 -6.32 -4.71
CA THR A 136 2.43 -7.63 -4.65
C THR A 136 1.45 -8.76 -4.99
N VAL A 137 0.31 -8.81 -4.31
CA VAL A 137 -0.71 -9.84 -4.50
C VAL A 137 -1.29 -9.78 -5.91
N GLY A 138 -1.61 -8.59 -6.43
CA GLY A 138 -2.11 -8.44 -7.79
C GLY A 138 -1.10 -8.90 -8.84
N GLY A 139 0.21 -8.67 -8.61
CA GLY A 139 1.27 -9.20 -9.47
C GLY A 139 1.41 -10.72 -9.42
N GLU A 140 1.23 -11.34 -8.25
CA GLU A 140 1.29 -12.80 -8.06
C GLU A 140 0.07 -13.53 -8.65
N THR A 141 -1.12 -12.92 -8.54
CA THR A 141 -2.39 -13.56 -8.88
C THR A 141 -2.95 -13.15 -10.25
N GLY A 142 -2.47 -12.04 -10.80
CA GLY A 142 -3.04 -11.44 -12.01
C GLY A 142 -4.40 -10.78 -11.80
N LYS A 143 -4.84 -10.58 -10.55
CA LYS A 143 -6.11 -9.95 -10.17
C LYS A 143 -5.94 -8.49 -9.76
N TYR A 144 -7.00 -7.69 -9.91
CA TYR A 144 -7.08 -6.41 -9.24
C TYR A 144 -7.45 -6.61 -7.77
N ILE A 145 -6.79 -5.89 -6.86
CA ILE A 145 -6.99 -6.05 -5.43
C ILE A 145 -7.57 -4.76 -4.84
N GLY A 146 -8.72 -4.89 -4.19
CA GLY A 146 -9.40 -3.85 -3.41
C GLY A 146 -9.50 -4.27 -1.94
N GLY A 147 -9.63 -3.30 -1.04
CA GLY A 147 -9.61 -3.53 0.40
C GLY A 147 -10.53 -2.58 1.14
N VAL A 148 -11.39 -3.11 2.01
CA VAL A 148 -12.15 -2.35 3.00
C VAL A 148 -11.34 -2.36 4.30
N ILE A 149 -10.80 -1.21 4.68
CA ILE A 149 -9.78 -1.09 5.74
C ILE A 149 -10.12 0.02 6.74
N LYS A 150 -9.68 -0.15 7.99
CA LYS A 150 -9.72 0.91 8.99
C LYS A 150 -8.57 1.88 8.78
N VAL A 151 -8.85 3.17 8.89
CA VAL A 151 -7.93 4.27 8.54
C VAL A 151 -8.10 5.45 9.49
N VAL A 152 -7.14 6.37 9.51
CA VAL A 152 -7.33 7.69 10.11
C VAL A 152 -7.63 8.70 9.00
N THR A 153 -8.72 9.44 9.14
CA THR A 153 -9.08 10.57 8.27
C THR A 153 -9.22 11.85 9.09
N ASP A 154 -9.15 13.00 8.44
CA ASP A 154 -9.44 14.29 9.08
C ASP A 154 -10.92 14.64 8.92
N CYS A 155 -11.64 14.71 10.04
CA CYS A 155 -13.05 15.07 10.11
C CYS A 155 -13.19 16.42 10.80
N ASP A 156 -13.46 17.48 10.02
CA ASP A 156 -13.63 18.85 10.53
C ASP A 156 -12.45 19.35 11.40
N GLY A 157 -11.22 18.92 11.09
CA GLY A 157 -10.00 19.28 11.82
C GLY A 157 -9.63 18.31 12.94
N GLU A 158 -10.39 17.23 13.13
CA GLU A 158 -10.16 16.22 14.15
C GLU A 158 -9.85 14.84 13.51
N PRO A 159 -8.65 14.28 13.75
CA PRO A 159 -8.30 12.95 13.30
C PRO A 159 -9.25 11.88 13.87
N THR A 160 -9.93 11.17 12.98
CA THR A 160 -10.97 10.20 13.31
C THR A 160 -10.65 8.86 12.66
N VAL A 161 -10.79 7.78 13.43
CA VAL A 161 -10.71 6.43 12.88
C VAL A 161 -12.04 6.10 12.19
N THR A 162 -11.97 5.72 10.92
CA THR A 162 -13.13 5.32 10.11
C THR A 162 -12.76 4.13 9.21
N TRP A 163 -13.73 3.66 8.42
CA TRP A 163 -13.52 2.67 7.37
C TRP A 163 -13.41 3.34 6.00
N ALA A 164 -12.67 2.72 5.10
CA ALA A 164 -12.48 3.21 3.74
C ALA A 164 -12.34 2.06 2.75
N PHE A 165 -12.70 2.35 1.51
CA PHE A 165 -12.27 1.52 0.39
C PHE A 165 -10.94 2.04 -0.17
N ALA A 166 -10.02 1.11 -0.39
CA ALA A 166 -8.74 1.34 -1.05
C ALA A 166 -8.53 0.32 -2.17
N ALA A 167 -7.87 0.72 -3.25
CA ALA A 167 -7.53 -0.15 -4.37
C ALA A 167 -6.08 0.03 -4.79
N GLN A 168 -5.52 -0.99 -5.44
CA GLN A 168 -4.15 -0.95 -6.00
C GLN A 168 -3.90 0.30 -6.87
N SER A 169 -4.93 0.75 -7.59
CA SER A 169 -4.87 1.84 -8.57
C SER A 169 -5.05 3.24 -7.96
N THR A 170 -5.55 3.39 -6.73
CA THR A 170 -5.92 4.72 -6.23
C THR A 170 -4.73 5.48 -5.64
N SER A 171 -4.68 6.78 -5.91
CA SER A 171 -3.68 7.71 -5.34
C SER A 171 -4.13 8.30 -3.99
N ALA A 172 -5.43 8.28 -3.72
CA ALA A 172 -6.04 8.59 -2.45
C ALA A 172 -7.21 7.63 -2.20
N PRO A 173 -7.56 7.38 -0.95
CA PRO A 173 -8.64 6.48 -0.59
C PRO A 173 -9.98 7.18 -0.47
N GLU A 174 -11.04 6.37 -0.46
CA GLU A 174 -12.42 6.83 -0.31
C GLU A 174 -12.93 6.39 1.07
N PRO A 175 -12.67 7.18 2.13
CA PRO A 175 -13.22 6.92 3.45
C PRO A 175 -14.73 7.16 3.47
N ALA A 176 -15.42 6.38 4.31
CA ALA A 176 -16.80 6.65 4.67
C ALA A 176 -16.94 8.05 5.29
N ALA A 177 -18.10 8.66 5.13
CA ALA A 177 -18.39 9.98 5.66
C ALA A 177 -18.15 10.05 7.18
N CYS A 178 -17.65 11.20 7.64
CA CYS A 178 -17.32 11.44 9.04
C CYS A 178 -18.52 11.31 10.00
N ASP A 179 -19.72 11.54 9.49
CA ASP A 179 -20.99 11.43 10.21
C ASP A 179 -21.75 10.13 9.89
N SER A 180 -21.09 9.17 9.25
CA SER A 180 -21.69 7.88 8.91
C SER A 180 -22.17 7.14 10.16
N ALA A 181 -23.42 6.68 10.12
CA ALA A 181 -23.99 5.87 11.19
C ALA A 181 -23.41 4.45 11.22
N ASP A 182 -22.90 3.98 10.08
CA ASP A 182 -22.24 2.68 9.91
C ASP A 182 -21.16 2.79 8.83
N ALA A 183 -20.00 3.29 9.24
CA ALA A 183 -18.87 3.54 8.34
C ALA A 183 -18.40 2.27 7.62
N LEU A 184 -18.51 1.09 8.24
CA LEU A 184 -18.12 -0.17 7.60
C LEU A 184 -19.06 -0.49 6.43
N ALA A 185 -20.38 -0.44 6.68
CA ALA A 185 -21.36 -0.68 5.64
C ALA A 185 -21.25 0.32 4.48
N GLU A 186 -20.94 1.58 4.79
CA GLU A 186 -20.71 2.60 3.77
C GLU A 186 -19.43 2.34 2.96
N ALA A 187 -18.32 1.98 3.60
CA ALA A 187 -17.09 1.62 2.90
C ALA A 187 -17.26 0.36 2.03
N GLN A 188 -18.06 -0.62 2.47
CA GLN A 188 -18.45 -1.78 1.66
C GLN A 188 -19.27 -1.35 0.44
N GLN A 189 -20.24 -0.46 0.62
CA GLN A 189 -21.03 0.07 -0.50
C GLN A 189 -20.16 0.80 -1.52
N ILE A 190 -19.21 1.63 -1.06
CA ILE A 190 -18.22 2.29 -1.93
C ILE A 190 -17.42 1.25 -2.72
N ALA A 191 -16.95 0.19 -2.06
CA ALA A 191 -16.21 -0.89 -2.71
C ALA A 191 -17.05 -1.57 -3.80
N ASP A 192 -18.30 -1.94 -3.48
CA ASP A 192 -19.22 -2.59 -4.40
C ASP A 192 -19.52 -1.70 -5.62
N ASP A 193 -19.79 -0.41 -5.40
CA ASP A 193 -20.06 0.55 -6.47
C ASP A 193 -18.83 0.76 -7.35
N TYR A 194 -17.64 0.85 -6.76
CA TYR A 194 -16.39 0.96 -7.53
C TYR A 194 -16.17 -0.30 -8.39
N VAL A 195 -16.25 -1.47 -7.78
CA VAL A 195 -15.95 -2.76 -8.42
C VAL A 195 -16.97 -3.12 -9.50
N ALA A 196 -18.24 -2.78 -9.31
CA ALA A 196 -19.27 -2.97 -10.33
C ALA A 196 -19.00 -2.17 -11.61
N ASN A 197 -18.38 -1.00 -11.48
CA ASN A 197 -18.09 -0.10 -12.60
C ASN A 197 -16.63 -0.21 -13.12
N ALA A 198 -15.76 -0.92 -12.41
CA ALA A 198 -14.35 -1.05 -12.74
C ALA A 198 -14.09 -1.91 -13.98
N MET A 199 -12.88 -1.79 -14.54
CA MET A 199 -12.45 -2.59 -15.69
C MET A 199 -12.49 -4.10 -15.40
N GLY A 200 -13.16 -4.86 -16.26
CA GLY A 200 -13.32 -6.31 -16.15
C GLY A 200 -14.46 -6.79 -15.24
N GLY A 201 -15.21 -5.87 -14.63
CA GLY A 201 -16.33 -6.17 -13.72
C GLY A 201 -15.90 -6.85 -12.41
N ALA A 202 -16.87 -7.24 -11.59
CA ALA A 202 -16.61 -7.69 -10.22
C ALA A 202 -15.65 -8.89 -10.10
N ASP A 203 -15.67 -9.81 -11.05
CA ASP A 203 -14.80 -11.00 -10.99
C ASP A 203 -13.35 -10.71 -11.38
N ALA A 204 -13.06 -9.56 -12.01
CA ALA A 204 -11.69 -9.12 -12.20
C ALA A 204 -11.05 -8.64 -10.89
N TRP A 205 -11.86 -8.41 -9.85
CA TRP A 205 -11.46 -7.88 -8.57
C TRP A 205 -11.53 -8.93 -7.48
N PHE A 206 -10.56 -8.86 -6.57
CA PHE A 206 -10.61 -9.51 -5.28
C PHE A 206 -10.69 -8.41 -4.23
N VAL A 207 -11.82 -8.36 -3.52
CA VAL A 207 -12.04 -7.42 -2.42
C VAL A 207 -11.83 -8.15 -1.10
N THR A 208 -10.94 -7.64 -0.27
CA THR A 208 -10.67 -8.14 1.09
C THR A 208 -11.17 -7.13 2.12
N GLU A 209 -11.54 -7.62 3.30
CA GLU A 209 -12.03 -6.79 4.41
C GLU A 209 -11.14 -7.00 5.63
N GLN A 210 -10.73 -5.91 6.28
CA GLN A 210 -9.98 -6.00 7.53
C GLN A 210 -10.92 -6.48 8.61
N ASN A 211 -10.51 -7.47 9.42
CA ASN A 211 -11.36 -7.93 10.51
C ASN A 211 -11.75 -6.76 11.44
N ALA A 212 -13.05 -6.57 11.66
CA ALA A 212 -13.61 -5.50 12.48
C ALA A 212 -13.43 -5.68 14.00
N GLN A 213 -12.45 -6.48 14.46
CA GLN A 213 -12.23 -6.79 15.88
C GLN A 213 -12.04 -5.55 16.75
#